data_AF-A0A7V2NCW1-F1
#
_entry.id   AF-A0A7V2NCW1-F1
#
_cell.length_a   1.000
_cell.length_b   1.000
_cell.length_c   1.000
_cell.angle_alpha   90.00
_cell.angle_beta   90.00
_cell.angle_gamma   90.00
#
_symmetry.space_group_name_H-M   'P 1'
#
loop_
_entity.id
_entity.type
_entity.pdbx_description
1 polymer ?
#
loop_
_entity_poly.entity_id
_entity_poly.type
_entity_poly.pdbx_seq_one_letter_code
_entity_poly.pdbx_strand_id
1 'polypeptide(L)'
;VAAAKTGKPVNIKKGQFLAAWDIKNIIDKAVSTGNENITITERGASFGYNNLVVDMRSFPIMNGYGYPVIYDATHSVQLPGGQGTCSGGQREFIAPLARAAVAAGCDAVFMEMHEDPDRALCDGPNMLSLEAFPVLAKQLMELHSLVRGWEK
;
A
#
# COMPACT_ATOMS: atom_id res chain seq x y z
N VAL A 1 -13.07 14.81 -5.69
CA VAL A 1 -14.10 14.31 -6.64
C VAL A 1 -13.71 14.46 -8.11
N ALA A 2 -12.83 15.40 -8.51
CA ALA A 2 -12.46 15.58 -9.92
C ALA A 2 -11.97 14.28 -10.59
N ALA A 3 -11.11 13.51 -9.93
CA ALA A 3 -10.65 12.20 -10.42
C ALA A 3 -11.82 11.22 -10.65
N ALA A 4 -12.74 11.10 -9.69
CA ALA A 4 -13.90 10.21 -9.79
C ALA A 4 -14.84 10.60 -10.95
N LYS A 5 -15.01 11.90 -11.22
CA LYS A 5 -15.79 12.42 -12.36
C LYS A 5 -15.24 12.03 -13.74
N THR A 6 -14.00 11.52 -13.82
CA THR A 6 -13.43 11.05 -15.10
C THR A 6 -14.00 9.69 -15.53
N GLY A 7 -14.67 8.96 -14.63
CA GLY A 7 -15.17 7.60 -14.86
C GLY A 7 -14.08 6.52 -14.88
N LYS A 8 -12.79 6.89 -14.78
CA LYS A 8 -11.67 5.94 -14.71
C LYS A 8 -11.56 5.32 -13.31
N PRO A 9 -10.91 4.15 -13.18
CA PRO A 9 -10.57 3.59 -11.87
C PRO A 9 -9.78 4.60 -11.02
N VAL A 10 -10.15 4.72 -9.75
CA VAL A 10 -9.51 5.63 -8.78
C VAL A 10 -8.89 4.82 -7.66
N ASN A 11 -7.56 4.92 -7.53
CA ASN A 11 -6.86 4.37 -6.38
C ASN A 11 -6.74 5.42 -5.28
N ILE A 12 -7.32 5.15 -4.11
CA ILE A 12 -7.29 6.01 -2.94
C ILE A 12 -6.16 5.54 -2.00
N LYS A 13 -5.07 6.29 -1.95
CA LYS A 13 -4.03 6.12 -0.91
C LYS A 13 -4.59 6.61 0.43
N LYS A 14 -4.71 5.72 1.43
CA LYS A 14 -5.15 6.09 2.78
C LYS A 14 -4.15 7.10 3.37
N GLY A 15 -4.64 8.23 3.84
CA GLY A 15 -3.82 9.23 4.52
C GLY A 15 -3.17 8.64 5.78
N GLN A 16 -1.93 9.04 6.07
CA GLN A 16 -1.18 8.55 7.23
C GLN A 16 -1.83 8.92 8.57
N PHE A 17 -2.72 9.92 8.56
CA PHE A 17 -3.49 10.39 9.71
C PHE A 17 -4.89 9.75 9.82
N LEU A 18 -5.30 8.93 8.85
CA LEU A 18 -6.64 8.34 8.83
C LEU A 18 -6.66 6.96 9.49
N ALA A 19 -7.69 6.70 10.29
CA ALA A 19 -8.03 5.34 10.67
C ALA A 19 -8.62 4.57 9.49
N ALA A 20 -8.56 3.24 9.54
CA ALA A 20 -9.01 2.38 8.45
C ALA A 20 -10.52 2.55 8.15
N TRP A 21 -11.36 2.71 9.17
CA TRP A 21 -12.81 2.89 9.01
C TRP A 21 -13.21 4.25 8.44
N ASP A 22 -12.35 5.27 8.54
CA ASP A 22 -12.65 6.60 8.00
C ASP A 22 -12.57 6.67 6.46
N ILE A 23 -12.00 5.63 5.83
CA ILE A 23 -11.94 5.52 4.36
C ILE A 23 -13.33 5.50 3.74
N LYS A 24 -14.36 5.03 4.47
CA LYS A 24 -15.75 4.96 4.02
C LYS A 24 -16.24 6.30 3.49
N ASN A 25 -15.92 7.39 4.18
CA ASN A 25 -16.35 8.73 3.76
C ASN A 25 -15.71 9.16 2.43
N ILE A 26 -14.51 8.67 2.12
CA ILE A 26 -13.81 8.96 0.87
C ILE A 26 -14.40 8.12 -0.26
N ILE A 27 -14.74 6.86 0.01
CA ILE A 27 -15.47 5.97 -0.90
C ILE A 27 -16.81 6.61 -1.27
N ASP A 28 -17.64 6.96 -0.28
CA ASP A 28 -18.97 7.56 -0.49
C ASP A 28 -18.87 8.83 -1.36
N LYS A 29 -17.82 9.64 -1.16
CA LYS A 29 -17.56 10.84 -1.95
C LYS A 29 -17.16 10.56 -3.40
N ALA A 30 -16.50 9.44 -3.68
CA ALA A 30 -16.21 9.01 -5.04
C ALA A 30 -17.46 8.40 -5.70
N VAL A 31 -18.18 7.54 -4.99
CA VAL A 31 -19.45 6.92 -5.44
C VAL A 31 -20.52 7.99 -5.73
N SER A 32 -20.57 9.08 -4.96
CA SER A 32 -21.52 10.18 -5.21
C SER A 32 -21.33 10.88 -6.56
N THR A 33 -20.25 10.59 -7.30
CA THR A 33 -20.07 11.06 -8.68
C THR A 33 -20.51 10.03 -9.73
N GLY A 34 -21.09 8.91 -9.32
CA GLY A 34 -21.47 7.79 -10.18
C GLY A 34 -20.30 6.86 -10.57
N ASN A 35 -19.15 6.96 -9.88
CA ASN A 35 -17.99 6.12 -10.16
C ASN A 35 -17.71 5.17 -8.99
N GLU A 36 -17.94 3.87 -9.22
CA GLU A 36 -17.71 2.80 -8.25
C GLU A 36 -16.42 2.02 -8.53
N ASN A 37 -15.63 2.40 -9.54
CA ASN A 37 -14.36 1.75 -9.86
C ASN A 37 -13.27 2.27 -8.91
N ILE A 38 -13.25 1.77 -7.68
CA ILE A 38 -12.39 2.25 -6.61
C ILE A 38 -11.49 1.14 -6.10
N THR A 39 -10.22 1.45 -5.85
CA THR A 39 -9.31 0.64 -5.02
C THR A 39 -8.82 1.45 -3.84
N ILE A 40 -8.47 0.80 -2.75
CA ILE A 40 -7.99 1.44 -1.52
C ILE A 40 -6.56 0.97 -1.28
N THR A 41 -5.63 1.87 -0.98
CA THR A 41 -4.24 1.50 -0.70
C THR A 41 -3.84 1.83 0.73
N GLU A 42 -3.42 0.82 1.49
CA GLU A 42 -2.67 0.99 2.74
C GLU A 42 -1.23 1.41 2.43
N ARG A 43 -0.72 2.43 3.13
CA ARG A 43 0.66 2.92 2.98
C ARG A 43 1.33 3.29 4.31
N GLY A 44 0.83 2.75 5.42
CA GLY A 44 1.25 3.08 6.78
C GLY A 44 0.48 4.27 7.37
N ALA A 45 0.45 4.32 8.71
CA ALA A 45 -0.06 5.42 9.50
C ALA A 45 1.06 6.05 10.33
N SER A 46 0.95 7.34 10.65
CA SER A 46 1.94 8.08 11.44
C SER A 46 2.14 7.42 12.80
N PHE A 47 3.40 7.14 13.15
CA PHE A 47 3.76 6.52 14.42
C PHE A 47 4.87 7.33 15.12
N GLY A 48 4.47 8.37 15.85
CA GLY A 48 5.41 9.36 16.36
C GLY A 48 5.98 10.22 15.23
N TYR A 49 7.19 10.74 15.43
CA TYR A 49 7.86 11.59 14.45
C TYR A 49 8.71 10.77 13.48
N ASN A 50 8.66 11.15 12.20
CA ASN A 50 9.49 10.60 11.12
C ASN A 50 9.38 9.08 10.93
N ASN A 51 8.27 8.47 11.35
CA ASN A 51 8.09 7.02 11.26
C ASN A 51 6.63 6.64 10.94
N LEU A 52 6.47 5.45 10.38
CA LEU A 52 5.20 4.86 10.00
C LEU A 52 5.04 3.46 10.59
N VAL A 53 3.80 3.07 10.87
CA VAL A 53 3.43 1.69 11.23
C VAL A 53 2.31 1.21 10.33
N VAL A 54 2.37 -0.06 9.95
CA VAL A 54 1.28 -0.74 9.22
C VAL A 54 0.45 -1.53 10.22
N ASP A 55 -0.79 -1.11 10.42
CA ASP A 55 -1.75 -1.87 11.22
C ASP A 55 -2.40 -2.95 10.33
N MET A 56 -1.99 -4.21 10.50
CA MET A 56 -2.49 -5.33 9.69
C MET A 56 -4.01 -5.54 9.82
N ARG A 57 -4.66 -4.98 10.85
CA ARG A 57 -6.13 -5.00 10.98
C ARG A 57 -6.82 -4.14 9.92
N SER A 58 -6.10 -3.20 9.29
CA SER A 58 -6.67 -2.30 8.29
C SER A 58 -7.14 -3.04 7.05
N PHE A 59 -6.48 -4.14 6.67
CA PHE A 59 -6.85 -4.95 5.50
C PHE A 59 -8.28 -5.51 5.60
N PRO A 60 -8.64 -6.32 6.63
CA PRO A 60 -10.01 -6.83 6.74
C PRO A 60 -11.05 -5.71 6.99
N ILE A 61 -10.68 -4.62 7.70
CA ILE A 61 -11.59 -3.49 7.91
C ILE A 61 -11.94 -2.81 6.58
N MET A 62 -10.94 -2.51 5.75
CA MET A 62 -11.16 -1.82 4.47
C MET A 62 -11.79 -2.74 3.42
N ASN A 63 -11.42 -4.04 3.42
CA ASN A 63 -12.01 -5.03 2.51
C ASN A 63 -13.52 -5.20 2.80
N GLY A 64 -13.95 -5.07 4.06
CA GLY A 64 -15.35 -5.08 4.47
C GLY A 64 -16.25 -4.02 3.81
N TYR A 65 -15.69 -3.02 3.12
CA TYR A 65 -16.44 -2.07 2.30
C TYR A 65 -16.71 -2.55 0.86
N GLY A 66 -16.23 -3.73 0.46
CA GLY A 66 -16.51 -4.33 -0.85
C GLY A 66 -15.62 -3.83 -1.98
N TYR A 67 -14.49 -3.20 -1.69
CA TYR A 67 -13.53 -2.69 -2.67
C TYR A 67 -12.15 -3.36 -2.51
N PRO A 68 -11.40 -3.58 -3.61
CA PRO A 68 -10.05 -4.14 -3.53
C PRO A 68 -9.11 -3.28 -2.69
N VAL A 69 -8.40 -3.93 -1.78
CA VAL A 69 -7.40 -3.33 -0.89
C VAL A 69 -5.99 -3.69 -1.35
N ILE A 70 -5.19 -2.68 -1.62
CA ILE A 70 -3.81 -2.76 -2.07
C ILE A 70 -2.90 -2.44 -0.89
N TYR A 71 -1.78 -3.15 -0.78
CA TYR A 71 -0.68 -2.77 0.12
C TYR A 71 0.44 -2.07 -0.64
N ASP A 72 0.79 -0.85 -0.26
CA ASP A 72 1.97 -0.12 -0.75
C ASP A 72 3.22 -0.54 0.03
N ALA A 73 3.98 -1.49 -0.51
CA ALA A 73 5.09 -2.10 0.19
C ALA A 73 6.33 -1.21 0.27
N THR A 74 6.48 -0.23 -0.62
CA THR A 74 7.61 0.70 -0.62
C THR A 74 7.36 1.88 0.28
N HIS A 75 6.22 2.55 0.17
CA HIS A 75 5.97 3.75 0.96
C HIS A 75 5.64 3.46 2.43
N SER A 76 5.22 2.25 2.76
CA SER A 76 4.97 1.84 4.15
C SER A 76 6.25 1.70 4.98
N VAL A 77 7.41 1.58 4.33
CA VAL A 77 8.74 1.53 4.99
C VAL A 77 9.51 2.84 4.84
N GLN A 78 8.84 3.91 4.39
CA GLN A 78 9.40 5.24 4.31
C GLN A 78 9.57 5.85 5.71
N LEU A 79 10.61 6.65 5.89
CA LEU A 79 10.82 7.49 7.08
C LEU A 79 10.54 8.95 6.69
N PRO A 80 9.31 9.48 6.89
CA PRO A 80 8.91 10.78 6.36
C PRO A 80 9.79 11.91 6.92
N GLY A 81 10.51 12.63 6.05
CA GLY A 81 11.46 13.67 6.46
C GLY A 81 12.66 13.17 7.28
N GLY A 82 12.91 11.86 7.33
CA GLY A 82 13.95 11.24 8.16
C GLY A 82 15.39 11.61 7.78
N GLN A 83 15.61 12.23 6.63
CA GLN A 83 16.91 12.74 6.18
C GLN A 83 17.01 14.28 6.22
N GLY A 84 16.03 14.95 6.85
CA GLY A 84 15.98 16.41 6.97
C GLY A 84 15.42 17.10 5.72
N THR A 85 16.09 16.99 4.57
CA THR A 85 15.65 17.61 3.31
C THR A 85 14.81 16.70 2.43
N CYS A 86 14.80 15.40 2.71
CA CYS A 86 14.02 14.38 2.01
C CYS A 86 13.60 13.25 2.97
N SER A 87 12.75 12.34 2.48
CA SER A 87 12.40 11.12 3.20
C SER A 87 13.53 10.10 3.16
N GLY A 88 13.71 9.38 4.26
CA GLY A 88 14.50 8.14 4.27
C GLY A 88 13.61 6.92 3.98
N GLY A 89 14.16 5.73 4.19
CA GLY A 89 13.43 4.49 4.00
C GLY A 89 14.23 3.29 4.50
N GLN A 90 13.51 2.18 4.73
CA GLN A 90 14.09 0.93 5.22
C GLN A 90 13.70 -0.22 4.28
N ARG A 91 14.32 -0.26 3.10
CA ARG A 91 14.00 -1.24 2.05
C ARG A 91 14.11 -2.70 2.50
N GLU A 92 14.92 -2.99 3.51
CA GLU A 92 15.06 -4.31 4.13
C GLU A 92 13.72 -4.85 4.67
N PHE A 93 12.75 -3.97 4.95
CA PHE A 93 11.43 -4.34 5.44
C PHE A 93 10.35 -4.50 4.35
N ILE A 94 10.65 -4.22 3.08
CA ILE A 94 9.68 -4.38 1.97
C ILE A 94 9.18 -5.83 1.92
N ALA A 95 10.09 -6.79 1.80
CA ALA A 95 9.75 -8.20 1.64
C ALA A 95 8.97 -8.79 2.84
N PRO A 96 9.40 -8.65 4.10
CA PRO A 96 8.66 -9.18 5.23
C PRO A 96 7.28 -8.53 5.39
N LEU A 97 7.15 -7.22 5.21
CA LEU A 97 5.85 -6.55 5.36
C LEU A 97 4.90 -6.84 4.18
N ALA A 98 5.41 -6.99 2.96
CA ALA A 98 4.60 -7.42 1.82
C ALA A 98 4.01 -8.82 2.05
N ARG A 99 4.81 -9.76 2.58
CA ARG A 99 4.31 -11.09 2.97
C ARG A 99 3.26 -11.00 4.08
N ALA A 100 3.48 -10.14 5.08
CA ALA A 100 2.52 -9.95 6.16
C ALA A 100 1.18 -9.38 5.66
N ALA A 101 1.21 -8.40 4.76
CA ALA A 101 0.01 -7.82 4.14
C ALA A 101 -0.75 -8.83 3.28
N VAL A 102 -0.05 -9.64 2.48
CA VAL A 102 -0.67 -10.72 1.70
C VAL A 102 -1.30 -11.76 2.63
N ALA A 103 -0.60 -12.16 3.69
CA ALA A 103 -1.14 -13.08 4.69
C ALA A 103 -2.35 -12.51 5.44
N ALA A 104 -2.40 -11.18 5.63
CA ALA A 104 -3.52 -10.46 6.23
C ALA A 104 -4.70 -10.24 5.27
N GLY A 105 -4.60 -10.67 4.00
CA GLY A 105 -5.68 -10.66 3.03
C GLY A 105 -5.77 -9.42 2.14
N CYS A 106 -4.66 -8.72 1.86
CA CYS A 106 -4.69 -7.71 0.80
C CYS A 106 -4.94 -8.35 -0.59
N ASP A 107 -5.60 -7.63 -1.48
CA ASP A 107 -5.98 -8.09 -2.82
C ASP A 107 -4.87 -7.85 -3.87
N ALA A 108 -3.98 -6.89 -3.61
CA ALA A 108 -2.82 -6.63 -4.46
C ALA A 108 -1.69 -5.93 -3.68
N VAL A 109 -0.51 -5.89 -4.29
CA VAL A 109 0.66 -5.17 -3.75
C VAL A 109 1.13 -4.13 -4.76
N PHE A 110 1.34 -2.90 -4.29
CA PHE A 110 2.01 -1.82 -5.01
C PHE A 110 3.48 -1.76 -4.58
N MET A 111 4.39 -1.66 -5.55
CA MET A 111 5.83 -1.53 -5.32
C MET A 111 6.45 -0.61 -6.36
N GLU A 112 7.32 0.28 -5.90
CA GLU A 112 8.25 1.02 -6.76
C GLU A 112 9.60 0.32 -6.84
N MET A 113 10.19 0.35 -8.02
CA MET A 113 11.40 -0.38 -8.33
C MET A 113 12.35 0.49 -9.15
N HIS A 114 13.64 0.23 -9.00
CA HIS A 114 14.68 0.86 -9.81
C HIS A 114 15.81 -0.13 -10.08
N GLU A 115 16.53 0.04 -11.20
CA GLU A 115 17.70 -0.78 -11.53
C GLU A 115 18.82 -0.56 -10.50
N ASP A 116 19.01 0.70 -10.11
CA ASP A 116 19.93 1.15 -9.06
C ASP A 116 19.20 2.10 -8.09
N PRO A 117 18.48 1.58 -7.07
CA PRO A 117 17.70 2.39 -6.15
C PRO A 117 18.47 3.54 -5.48
N ASP A 118 19.78 3.43 -5.33
CA ASP A 118 20.60 4.45 -4.66
C ASP A 118 20.87 5.66 -5.58
N ARG A 119 20.58 5.52 -6.88
CA ARG A 119 20.61 6.59 -7.89
C ARG A 119 19.24 7.09 -8.31
N ALA A 120 18.16 6.60 -7.68
CA ALA A 120 16.82 7.07 -7.97
C ALA A 120 16.65 8.55 -7.57
N LEU A 121 15.93 9.31 -8.39
CA LEU A 121 15.73 10.76 -8.18
C LEU A 121 14.76 11.08 -7.01
N CYS A 122 13.95 10.11 -6.59
CA CYS A 122 13.00 10.22 -5.49
C CYS A 122 12.82 8.83 -4.86
N ASP A 123 12.59 8.77 -3.55
CA ASP A 123 12.23 7.56 -2.78
C ASP A 123 13.16 6.34 -2.95
N GLY A 124 14.39 6.55 -3.44
CA GLY A 124 15.41 5.52 -3.58
C GLY A 124 15.59 4.64 -2.33
N PRO A 125 15.72 5.21 -1.11
CA PRO A 125 15.88 4.43 0.12
C PRO A 125 14.78 3.40 0.40
N ASN A 126 13.58 3.58 -0.15
CA ASN A 126 12.45 2.67 0.02
C ASN A 126 12.01 1.96 -1.28
N MET A 127 12.78 2.05 -2.37
CA MET A 127 12.56 1.27 -3.59
C MET A 127 13.16 -0.14 -3.47
N LEU A 128 12.51 -1.09 -4.15
CA LEU A 128 13.03 -2.44 -4.37
C LEU A 128 13.98 -2.43 -5.58
N SER A 129 15.05 -3.23 -5.56
CA SER A 129 15.85 -3.43 -6.78
C SER A 129 15.06 -4.24 -7.81
N LEU A 130 15.21 -3.89 -9.09
CA LEU A 130 14.51 -4.59 -10.17
C LEU A 130 14.83 -6.09 -10.21
N GLU A 131 16.06 -6.47 -9.87
CA GLU A 131 16.52 -7.86 -9.80
C GLU A 131 15.80 -8.68 -8.70
N ALA A 132 15.44 -8.05 -7.58
CA ALA A 132 14.79 -8.75 -6.46
C ALA A 132 13.30 -9.03 -6.72
N PHE A 133 12.68 -8.30 -7.65
CA PHE A 133 11.23 -8.36 -7.88
C PHE A 133 10.70 -9.75 -8.26
N PRO A 134 11.26 -10.48 -9.24
CA PRO A 134 10.70 -11.77 -9.65
C PRO A 134 10.67 -12.79 -8.51
N VAL A 135 11.68 -12.77 -7.64
CA VAL A 135 11.78 -13.65 -6.47
C VAL A 135 10.68 -13.30 -5.46
N LEU A 136 10.55 -12.01 -5.11
CA LEU A 136 9.52 -11.58 -4.16
C LEU A 136 8.12 -11.81 -4.73
N ALA A 137 7.86 -11.46 -5.98
CA ALA A 137 6.57 -11.64 -6.64
C ALA A 137 6.11 -13.11 -6.61
N LYS A 138 7.02 -14.06 -6.89
CA LYS A 138 6.73 -15.49 -6.78
C LYS A 138 6.29 -15.88 -5.36
N GLN A 139 7.02 -15.46 -4.34
CA GLN A 139 6.67 -15.73 -2.94
C GLN A 139 5.30 -15.15 -2.56
N LEU A 140 5.01 -13.93 -2.99
CA LEU A 140 3.73 -13.27 -2.71
C LEU A 140 2.57 -13.99 -3.40
N MET A 141 2.74 -14.44 -4.64
CA MET A 141 1.72 -15.20 -5.39
C MET A 141 1.43 -16.57 -4.77
N GLU A 142 2.47 -17.28 -4.31
CA GLU A 142 2.34 -18.56 -3.60
C GLU A 142 1.58 -18.37 -2.28
N LEU A 143 1.98 -17.36 -1.49
CA LEU A 143 1.34 -17.04 -0.22
C LEU A 143 -0.12 -16.60 -0.42
N HIS A 144 -0.39 -15.74 -1.40
CA HIS A 144 -1.73 -15.31 -1.76
C HIS A 144 -2.63 -16.49 -2.11
N SER A 145 -2.15 -17.41 -2.95
CA SER A 145 -2.91 -18.61 -3.34
C SER A 145 -3.22 -19.51 -2.14
N LEU A 146 -2.27 -19.65 -1.22
CA LEU A 146 -2.44 -20.43 0.01
C LEU A 146 -3.53 -19.84 0.91
N VAL A 147 -3.43 -18.55 1.25
CA VAL A 147 -4.34 -17.92 2.23
C VAL A 147 -5.76 -17.76 1.67
N ARG A 148 -5.91 -17.46 0.37
CA ARG A 148 -7.23 -17.44 -0.29
C ARG A 148 -7.88 -18.82 -0.35
N GLY A 149 -7.09 -19.89 -0.25
CA GLY A 149 -7.60 -21.24 -0.10
C GLY A 149 -8.35 -21.48 1.22
N TRP A 150 -8.12 -20.67 2.25
CA TRP A 150 -8.76 -20.79 3.57
C TRP A 150 -10.09 -20.04 3.69
N GLU A 151 -10.38 -19.14 2.75
CA GLU A 151 -11.63 -18.36 2.71
C GLU A 151 -12.77 -19.11 2.01
N LYS A 152 -12.51 -20.33 1.52
CA LYS A 152 -13.51 -21.27 0.98
C LYS A 152 -14.16 -22.07 2.09
#